data_AF-A0A6M4A5P1-F1
#
_entry.id   AF-A0A6M4A5P1-F1
#
_cell.length_a   1.000
_cell.length_b   1.000
_cell.length_c   1.000
_cell.angle_alpha   90.00
_cell.angle_beta   90.00
_cell.angle_gamma   90.00
#
_symmetry.space_group_name_H-M   'P 1'
#
loop_
_entity.id
_entity.type
_entity.pdbx_description
1 polymer ?
#
loop_
_entity_poly.entity_id
_entity_poly.type
_entity_poly.pdbx_seq_one_letter_code
_entity_poly.pdbx_strand_id
1 'polypeptide(L)'
;MKIKHLAQLALGFIFSAFVTTSAVAVPMTLEGMGKLSEWTDFERLLGEMPANPWGTSDTQHANRVGIYVSYANGLTGSATYSGVANSWGGCCNIGGGFPGLSPDTATGFFVGTGAYAGLHGLDNAGFILPMAWVDLRNEFTGNFDISYEEQGQSTWRADKGGWGSVVIALYSSAAPVTDVPEPGSLTLMGIALVGIAAIRRRRV
;
A
#
# COMPACT_ATOMS: atom_id res chain seq x y z
N MET A 1 -32.55 25.54 58.49
CA MET A 1 -32.45 24.07 58.37
C MET A 1 -32.16 23.73 56.91
N LYS A 2 -31.18 22.86 56.67
CA LYS A 2 -30.44 22.62 55.41
C LYS A 2 -31.24 21.85 54.35
N ILE A 3 -31.21 22.26 53.08
CA ILE A 3 -31.29 21.38 51.88
C ILE A 3 -30.49 22.07 50.76
N LYS A 4 -29.16 21.88 50.72
CA LYS A 4 -28.38 20.92 49.89
C LYS A 4 -28.54 21.12 48.37
N HIS A 5 -27.45 21.64 47.79
CA HIS A 5 -27.06 21.66 46.39
C HIS A 5 -27.27 20.31 45.68
N LEU A 6 -27.86 20.36 44.48
CA LEU A 6 -27.78 19.29 43.49
C LEU A 6 -26.98 19.83 42.30
N ALA A 7 -25.72 19.43 42.23
CA ALA A 7 -24.85 19.63 41.09
C ALA A 7 -25.34 18.74 39.94
N GLN A 8 -25.69 19.34 38.80
CA GLN A 8 -25.89 18.61 37.55
C GLN A 8 -24.50 18.19 37.03
N LEU A 9 -24.18 16.92 37.21
CA LEU A 9 -23.03 16.28 36.58
C LEU A 9 -23.42 16.03 35.10
N ALA A 10 -23.01 16.92 34.20
CA ALA A 10 -23.10 16.69 32.77
C ALA A 10 -22.03 15.64 32.39
N LEU A 11 -22.46 14.39 32.26
CA LEU A 11 -21.63 13.30 31.73
C LEU A 11 -21.57 13.47 30.20
N GLY A 12 -20.58 14.25 29.73
CA GLY A 12 -20.28 14.35 28.31
C GLY A 12 -19.73 13.03 27.80
N PHE A 13 -20.57 12.24 27.13
CA PHE A 13 -20.14 11.08 26.37
C PHE A 13 -19.28 11.53 25.19
N ILE A 14 -17.96 11.31 25.28
CA ILE A 14 -17.06 11.42 24.14
C ILE A 14 -17.36 10.20 23.26
N PHE A 15 -18.07 10.41 22.15
CA PHE A 15 -18.12 9.44 21.06
C PHE A 15 -16.75 9.48 20.35
N SER A 16 -15.85 8.58 20.72
CA SER A 16 -14.71 8.24 19.86
C SER A 16 -15.28 7.49 18.65
N ALA A 17 -15.44 8.19 17.53
CA ALA A 17 -15.64 7.55 16.26
C ALA A 17 -14.38 6.72 15.95
N PHE A 18 -14.45 5.42 16.19
CA PHE A 18 -13.48 4.49 15.63
C PHE A 18 -13.64 4.56 14.12
N VAL A 19 -12.73 5.27 13.45
CA VAL A 19 -12.52 5.11 12.01
C VAL A 19 -12.02 3.69 11.85
N THR A 20 -12.92 2.77 11.50
CA THR A 20 -12.55 1.46 11.00
C THR A 20 -11.87 1.70 9.67
N THR A 21 -10.55 1.83 9.68
CA THR A 21 -9.76 1.60 8.47
C THR A 21 -9.94 0.14 8.15
N SER A 22 -10.84 -0.16 7.20
CA SER A 22 -10.90 -1.48 6.61
C SER A 22 -9.51 -1.75 6.05
N ALA A 23 -8.76 -2.65 6.69
CA ALA A 23 -7.53 -3.14 6.13
C ALA A 23 -7.89 -3.67 4.74
N VAL A 24 -7.40 -2.98 3.70
CA VAL A 24 -7.56 -3.46 2.33
C VAL A 24 -6.91 -4.83 2.30
N ALA A 25 -7.72 -5.87 2.08
CA ALA A 25 -7.20 -7.22 1.98
C ALA A 25 -6.10 -7.20 0.93
N VAL A 26 -4.92 -7.71 1.29
CA VAL A 26 -3.80 -7.84 0.36
C VAL A 26 -4.34 -8.55 -0.89
N PRO A 27 -4.21 -7.96 -2.09
CA PRO A 27 -4.62 -8.62 -3.31
C PRO A 27 -4.07 -10.04 -3.34
N MET A 28 -4.89 -11.03 -3.69
CA MET A 28 -4.51 -12.45 -3.71
C MET A 28 -3.23 -12.72 -4.51
N THR A 29 -2.90 -11.85 -5.46
CA THR A 29 -1.68 -11.83 -6.26
C THR A 29 -0.39 -11.62 -5.46
N LEU A 30 -0.46 -11.00 -4.28
CA LEU A 30 0.70 -10.64 -3.44
C LEU A 30 0.96 -11.66 -2.31
N GLU A 31 0.32 -12.83 -2.36
CA GLU A 31 0.47 -13.89 -1.36
C GLU A 31 1.93 -14.37 -1.25
N GLY A 32 2.39 -14.56 0.00
CA GLY A 32 3.74 -14.98 0.32
C GLY A 32 4.82 -13.90 0.17
N MET A 33 4.43 -12.62 0.01
CA MET A 33 5.34 -11.47 -0.05
C MET A 33 5.09 -10.52 1.12
N GLY A 34 6.15 -10.02 1.72
CA GLY A 34 6.05 -9.01 2.78
C GLY A 34 5.89 -7.61 2.19
N LYS A 35 5.11 -6.75 2.86
CA LYS A 35 5.00 -5.32 2.51
C LYS A 35 6.25 -4.58 3.00
N LEU A 36 6.90 -3.83 2.13
CA LEU A 36 8.09 -3.04 2.43
C LEU A 36 7.75 -1.60 2.79
N SER A 37 6.93 -0.98 1.96
CA SER A 37 6.54 0.41 2.06
C SER A 37 5.10 0.59 1.62
N GLU A 38 4.48 1.61 2.17
CA GLU A 38 3.16 2.08 1.78
C GLU A 38 3.13 3.58 2.04
N TRP A 39 2.65 4.34 1.07
CA TRP A 39 2.43 5.77 1.23
C TRP A 39 1.19 6.20 0.46
N THR A 40 0.65 7.36 0.84
CA THR A 40 -0.38 8.05 0.07
C THR A 40 0.27 9.27 -0.55
N ASP A 41 0.33 9.29 -1.88
CA ASP A 41 0.69 10.48 -2.66
C ASP A 41 -0.58 11.33 -2.86
N PHE A 42 -0.42 12.66 -2.90
CA PHE A 42 -1.51 13.61 -3.08
C PHE A 42 -1.19 14.59 -4.20
N GLU A 43 -2.20 14.93 -5.01
CA GLU A 43 -2.04 15.71 -6.24
C GLU A 43 -1.44 17.11 -6.08
N ARG A 44 -1.31 17.59 -4.84
CA ARG A 44 -0.92 18.98 -4.55
C ARG A 44 0.18 19.08 -3.50
N LEU A 45 0.80 17.97 -3.13
CA LEU A 45 1.78 17.90 -2.04
C LEU A 45 3.08 17.28 -2.57
N LEU A 46 4.14 17.33 -1.77
CA LEU A 46 5.47 16.86 -2.13
C LEU A 46 6.05 16.04 -0.99
N GLY A 47 6.97 15.13 -1.31
CA GLY A 47 7.78 14.38 -0.36
C GLY A 47 7.08 13.22 0.33
N GLU A 48 6.00 12.68 -0.24
CA GLU A 48 5.25 11.56 0.37
C GLU A 48 5.92 10.21 0.14
N MET A 49 6.65 10.04 -0.96
CA MET A 49 7.36 8.80 -1.22
C MET A 49 8.50 8.63 -0.21
N PRO A 50 8.62 7.44 0.42
CA PRO A 50 9.74 7.14 1.29
C PRO A 50 11.08 7.25 0.55
N ALA A 51 12.12 7.77 1.22
CA ALA A 51 13.46 7.85 0.64
C ALA A 51 14.00 6.48 0.17
N ASN A 52 13.60 5.39 0.84
CA ASN A 52 13.93 4.03 0.47
C ASN A 52 12.66 3.14 0.40
N PRO A 53 11.93 3.17 -0.72
CA PRO A 53 10.65 2.48 -0.86
C PRO A 53 10.82 0.96 -1.01
N TRP A 54 12.00 0.47 -1.42
CA TRP A 54 12.31 -0.97 -1.50
C TRP A 54 13.01 -1.53 -0.24
N GLY A 55 13.24 -0.69 0.77
CA GLY A 55 13.85 -1.09 2.03
C GLY A 55 15.21 -1.77 1.81
N THR A 56 15.37 -2.98 2.32
CA THR A 56 16.59 -3.79 2.18
C THR A 56 16.53 -4.81 1.06
N SER A 57 15.48 -4.81 0.23
CA SER A 57 15.25 -5.87 -0.77
C SER A 57 16.32 -5.96 -1.84
N ASP A 58 16.90 -4.82 -2.19
CA ASP A 58 18.01 -4.67 -3.13
C ASP A 58 19.28 -5.36 -2.62
N THR A 59 19.64 -5.16 -1.35
CA THR A 59 20.80 -5.80 -0.72
C THR A 59 20.61 -7.31 -0.48
N GLN A 60 19.36 -7.76 -0.38
CA GLN A 60 19.00 -9.16 -0.18
C GLN A 60 18.76 -9.93 -1.49
N HIS A 61 18.89 -9.27 -2.65
CA HIS A 61 18.63 -9.85 -3.97
C HIS A 61 17.27 -10.55 -4.05
N ALA A 62 16.21 -9.85 -3.63
CA ALA A 62 14.86 -10.40 -3.69
C ALA A 62 14.55 -10.93 -5.10
N ASN A 63 14.01 -12.15 -5.22
CA ASN A 63 13.69 -12.73 -6.52
C ASN A 63 12.27 -12.41 -7.00
N ARG A 64 11.40 -11.91 -6.10
CA ARG A 64 10.06 -11.45 -6.44
C ARG A 64 9.79 -10.07 -5.87
N VAL A 65 9.17 -9.22 -6.68
CA VAL A 65 8.63 -7.90 -6.26
C VAL A 65 7.17 -7.77 -6.66
N GLY A 66 6.45 -6.95 -5.92
CA GLY A 66 5.04 -6.69 -6.15
C GLY A 66 4.67 -5.25 -5.87
N ILE A 67 3.62 -4.79 -6.54
CA ILE A 67 3.05 -3.46 -6.37
C ILE A 67 1.53 -3.56 -6.23
N TYR A 68 0.98 -2.70 -5.38
CA TYR A 68 -0.44 -2.41 -5.30
C TYR A 68 -0.66 -0.90 -5.38
N VAL A 69 -1.67 -0.49 -6.14
CA VAL A 69 -2.04 0.91 -6.33
C VAL A 69 -3.55 1.06 -6.16
N SER A 70 -3.97 2.08 -5.41
CA SER A 70 -5.38 2.42 -5.20
C SER A 70 -5.62 3.92 -5.24
N TYR A 71 -6.35 4.38 -6.24
CA TYR A 71 -6.76 5.77 -6.38
C TYR A 71 -8.00 6.08 -5.52
N ALA A 72 -8.19 7.36 -5.17
CA ALA A 72 -9.34 7.84 -4.41
C ALA A 72 -10.70 7.55 -5.10
N ASN A 73 -10.73 7.48 -6.43
CA ASN A 73 -11.93 7.15 -7.20
C ASN A 73 -12.27 5.65 -7.23
N GLY A 74 -11.49 4.81 -6.54
CA GLY A 74 -11.67 3.36 -6.49
C GLY A 74 -11.03 2.59 -7.65
N LEU A 75 -10.34 3.26 -8.57
CA LEU A 75 -9.48 2.60 -9.54
C LEU A 75 -8.31 1.93 -8.80
N THR A 76 -8.17 0.62 -8.96
CA THR A 76 -7.11 -0.14 -8.31
C THR A 76 -6.39 -1.05 -9.29
N GLY A 77 -5.21 -1.51 -8.91
CA GLY A 77 -4.49 -2.52 -9.65
C GLY A 77 -3.29 -3.06 -8.87
N SER A 78 -2.87 -4.27 -9.21
CA SER A 78 -1.68 -4.89 -8.64
C SER A 78 -0.94 -5.72 -9.67
N ALA A 79 0.35 -5.92 -9.46
CA ALA A 79 1.14 -6.86 -10.25
C ALA A 79 2.29 -7.47 -9.43
N THR A 80 2.70 -8.68 -9.80
CA THR A 80 3.91 -9.34 -9.28
C THR A 80 4.87 -9.70 -10.39
N TYR A 81 6.16 -9.70 -10.09
CA TYR A 81 7.22 -10.00 -11.03
C TYR A 81 8.26 -10.91 -10.36
N SER A 82 8.62 -12.00 -11.04
CA SER A 82 9.66 -12.94 -10.63
C SER A 82 10.91 -12.81 -11.50
N GLY A 83 12.05 -13.31 -11.02
CA GLY A 83 13.32 -13.29 -11.75
C GLY A 83 14.12 -12.00 -11.58
N VAL A 84 13.80 -11.20 -10.56
CA VAL A 84 14.41 -9.88 -10.37
C VAL A 84 15.72 -9.90 -9.56
N ALA A 85 16.09 -11.04 -8.98
CA ALA A 85 17.23 -11.17 -8.05
C ALA A 85 18.56 -10.66 -8.61
N ASN A 86 18.82 -10.84 -9.91
CA ASN A 86 20.07 -10.42 -10.54
C ASN A 86 19.98 -9.05 -11.25
N SER A 87 18.86 -8.35 -11.09
CA SER A 87 18.59 -7.07 -11.75
C SER A 87 18.71 -5.85 -10.82
N TRP A 88 18.90 -6.07 -9.52
CA TRP A 88 19.07 -5.00 -8.53
C TRP A 88 20.42 -4.28 -8.70
N GLY A 89 20.42 -2.95 -8.60
CA GLY A 89 21.64 -2.16 -8.39
C GLY A 89 22.64 -2.09 -9.55
N GLY A 90 22.33 -2.69 -10.70
CA GLY A 90 23.19 -2.59 -11.88
C GLY A 90 22.96 -1.29 -12.65
N CYS A 91 23.58 -0.17 -12.24
CA CYS A 91 23.68 0.96 -13.16
C CYS A 91 24.59 0.61 -14.34
N CYS A 92 24.27 1.19 -15.51
CA CYS A 92 25.14 1.26 -16.68
C CYS A 92 25.30 0.01 -17.56
N ASN A 93 24.57 -1.09 -17.35
CA ASN A 93 24.45 -2.08 -18.43
C ASN A 93 23.32 -1.62 -19.36
N ILE A 94 23.66 -1.30 -20.60
CA ILE A 94 22.73 -1.29 -21.73
C ILE A 94 22.22 -2.73 -21.86
N GLY A 95 21.22 -3.11 -21.04
CA GLY A 95 20.74 -4.49 -20.85
C GLY A 95 20.54 -4.96 -19.40
N GLY A 96 20.91 -4.16 -18.38
CA GLY A 96 20.63 -4.42 -16.97
C GLY A 96 19.71 -3.33 -16.40
N GLY A 97 18.58 -3.72 -15.82
CA GLY A 97 17.56 -2.78 -15.34
C GLY A 97 16.14 -3.32 -15.44
N PHE A 98 15.93 -4.55 -14.97
CA PHE A 98 14.66 -5.30 -15.07
C PHE A 98 14.23 -5.44 -16.55
N PRO A 99 14.61 -6.52 -17.24
CA PRO A 99 14.45 -6.65 -18.69
C PRO A 99 13.00 -6.89 -19.09
N GLY A 100 12.17 -5.83 -19.10
CA GLY A 100 10.79 -5.87 -19.60
C GLY A 100 10.00 -7.07 -19.09
N LEU A 101 10.17 -7.38 -17.80
CA LEU A 101 9.66 -8.61 -17.22
C LEU A 101 8.13 -8.56 -17.23
N SER A 102 7.51 -9.52 -17.89
CA SER A 102 6.05 -9.64 -17.85
C SER A 102 5.59 -9.96 -16.42
N PRO A 103 4.44 -9.43 -15.98
CA PRO A 103 3.90 -9.76 -14.67
C PRO A 103 3.54 -11.25 -14.59
N ASP A 104 3.91 -11.91 -13.49
CA ASP A 104 3.44 -13.27 -13.18
C ASP A 104 1.92 -13.26 -12.95
N THR A 105 1.45 -12.20 -12.30
CA THR A 105 0.05 -11.94 -12.03
C THR A 105 -0.21 -10.43 -12.13
N ALA A 106 -1.39 -10.07 -12.61
CA ALA A 106 -1.84 -8.68 -12.73
C ALA A 106 -3.34 -8.57 -12.46
N THR A 107 -3.78 -7.47 -11.83
CA THR A 107 -5.20 -7.16 -11.59
C THR A 107 -5.50 -5.69 -11.88
N GLY A 108 -6.79 -5.39 -12.10
CA GLY A 108 -7.25 -4.02 -12.30
C GLY A 108 -6.58 -3.37 -13.52
N PHE A 109 -6.11 -2.13 -13.37
CA PHE A 109 -5.48 -1.43 -14.48
C PHE A 109 -4.12 -2.02 -14.91
N PHE A 110 -3.49 -2.90 -14.09
CA PHE A 110 -2.30 -3.64 -14.52
C PHE A 110 -2.60 -4.75 -15.55
N VAL A 111 -3.88 -5.11 -15.78
CA VAL A 111 -4.27 -6.13 -16.77
C VAL A 111 -4.33 -5.54 -18.19
N GLY A 112 -4.44 -4.21 -18.34
CA GLY A 112 -4.74 -3.59 -19.63
C GLY A 112 -3.92 -2.34 -19.90
N THR A 113 -2.99 -2.43 -20.86
CA THR A 113 -3.11 -1.81 -22.20
C THR A 113 -1.86 -2.13 -23.04
N GLY A 114 -1.87 -3.28 -23.74
CA GLY A 114 -0.84 -3.64 -24.72
C GLY A 114 0.22 -4.63 -24.22
N ALA A 115 0.96 -5.22 -25.16
CA ALA A 115 1.92 -6.31 -24.95
C ALA A 115 3.16 -5.97 -24.08
N TYR A 116 3.16 -4.84 -23.35
CA TYR A 116 4.38 -4.24 -22.81
C TYR A 116 4.26 -3.60 -21.43
N ALA A 117 3.37 -4.04 -20.53
CA ALA A 117 3.45 -3.72 -19.09
C ALA A 117 4.65 -4.42 -18.39
N GLY A 118 5.79 -4.49 -19.07
CA GLY A 118 7.01 -5.05 -18.54
C GLY A 118 7.50 -4.17 -17.41
N LEU A 119 7.95 -4.79 -16.32
CA LEU A 119 8.69 -4.09 -15.29
C LEU A 119 10.04 -3.66 -15.85
N HIS A 120 10.35 -2.38 -15.68
CA HIS A 120 11.62 -1.76 -16.02
C HIS A 120 12.22 -0.98 -14.84
N GLY A 121 13.50 -0.66 -15.01
CA GLY A 121 14.27 0.10 -14.07
C GLY A 121 14.13 1.61 -14.23
N LEU A 122 14.00 2.32 -13.10
CA LEU A 122 14.23 3.77 -13.03
C LEU A 122 15.56 4.04 -12.30
N ASP A 123 16.38 4.93 -12.84
CA ASP A 123 17.63 5.35 -12.19
C ASP A 123 17.35 6.28 -11.02
N ASN A 124 17.91 5.93 -9.87
CA ASN A 124 17.92 6.74 -8.67
C ASN A 124 19.35 6.83 -8.16
N ALA A 125 20.02 7.94 -8.49
CA ALA A 125 21.38 8.23 -8.04
C ALA A 125 22.39 7.10 -8.30
N GLY A 126 22.30 6.41 -9.45
CA GLY A 126 23.18 5.30 -9.80
C GLY A 126 22.69 3.93 -9.33
N PHE A 127 21.45 3.83 -8.85
CA PHE A 127 20.77 2.57 -8.57
C PHE A 127 19.55 2.40 -9.47
N ILE A 128 19.45 1.27 -10.16
CA ILE A 128 18.27 0.92 -10.94
C ILE A 128 17.28 0.17 -10.06
N LEU A 129 16.07 0.72 -9.92
CA LEU A 129 15.00 0.18 -9.07
C LEU A 129 13.77 -0.21 -9.90
N PRO A 130 13.00 -1.24 -9.49
CA PRO A 130 11.84 -1.75 -10.23
C PRO A 130 10.64 -0.82 -10.05
N MET A 131 10.66 0.31 -10.73
CA MET A 131 9.77 1.44 -10.48
C MET A 131 9.14 2.01 -11.75
N ALA A 132 9.38 1.40 -12.92
CA ALA A 132 8.83 1.85 -14.18
C ALA A 132 8.03 0.74 -14.87
N TRP A 133 6.93 1.11 -15.51
CA TRP A 133 6.07 0.18 -16.27
C TRP A 133 5.77 0.78 -17.63
N VAL A 134 6.37 0.20 -18.67
CA VAL A 134 6.20 0.66 -20.04
C VAL A 134 4.74 0.50 -20.46
N ASP A 135 4.18 1.52 -21.11
CA ASP A 135 2.84 1.50 -21.69
C ASP A 135 1.70 1.12 -20.73
N LEU A 136 1.96 1.16 -19.41
CA LEU A 136 0.92 0.97 -18.40
C LEU A 136 0.13 2.27 -18.31
N ARG A 137 -1.05 2.27 -18.92
CA ARG A 137 -1.93 3.43 -19.01
C ARG A 137 -3.14 3.27 -18.11
N ASN A 138 -3.57 4.38 -17.54
CA ASN A 138 -4.86 4.46 -16.88
C ASN A 138 -5.49 5.83 -17.11
N GLU A 139 -6.57 6.12 -16.39
CA GLU A 139 -7.29 7.39 -16.50
C GLU A 139 -6.38 8.60 -16.25
N PHE A 140 -5.36 8.47 -15.38
CA PHE A 140 -4.51 9.55 -14.87
C PHE A 140 -3.08 9.54 -15.39
N THR A 141 -2.64 8.47 -16.05
CA THR A 141 -1.30 8.36 -16.62
C THR A 141 -1.26 7.68 -17.98
N GLY A 142 -0.44 8.22 -18.89
CA GLY A 142 -0.01 7.58 -20.13
C GLY A 142 1.19 6.62 -19.99
N ASN A 143 1.88 6.63 -18.85
CA ASN A 143 2.98 5.72 -18.51
C ASN A 143 3.20 5.71 -16.99
N PHE A 144 2.71 4.67 -16.31
CA PHE A 144 2.81 4.58 -14.86
C PHE A 144 4.25 4.25 -14.43
N ASP A 145 4.93 5.23 -13.83
CA ASP A 145 6.24 5.04 -13.19
C ASP A 145 6.21 5.70 -11.82
N ILE A 146 6.88 5.11 -10.83
CA ILE A 146 7.21 5.75 -9.56
C ILE A 146 8.58 6.41 -9.74
N SER A 147 8.67 7.71 -9.45
CA SER A 147 9.82 8.55 -9.75
C SER A 147 10.26 9.32 -8.51
N TYR A 148 11.58 9.36 -8.28
CA TYR A 148 12.18 10.25 -7.28
C TYR A 148 12.19 11.72 -7.72
N GLU A 149 12.08 11.96 -9.03
CA GLU A 149 11.87 13.29 -9.57
C GLU A 149 10.39 13.58 -9.56
N GLU A 150 9.96 14.49 -8.68
CA GLU A 150 8.57 14.89 -8.54
C GLU A 150 8.09 15.57 -9.83
N GLN A 151 7.20 14.91 -10.57
CA GLN A 151 6.60 15.46 -11.77
C GLN A 151 5.26 16.07 -11.40
N GLY A 152 5.12 17.40 -11.57
CA GLY A 152 3.84 18.07 -11.31
C GLY A 152 3.35 17.89 -9.88
N GLN A 153 4.27 17.81 -8.91
CA GLN A 153 3.99 17.55 -7.50
C GLN A 153 3.57 16.12 -7.15
N SER A 154 4.09 15.14 -7.88
CA SER A 154 3.82 13.74 -7.58
C SER A 154 5.06 12.89 -7.73
N THR A 155 5.18 11.89 -6.86
CA THR A 155 6.23 10.87 -6.85
C THR A 155 5.93 9.71 -7.80
N TRP A 156 4.90 9.83 -8.62
CA TRP A 156 4.67 8.96 -9.77
C TRP A 156 4.27 9.82 -10.99
N ARG A 157 4.44 9.26 -12.20
CA ARG A 157 4.16 9.97 -13.44
C ARG A 157 2.65 10.08 -13.68
N ALA A 158 2.03 11.08 -13.08
CA ALA A 158 0.66 11.50 -13.33
C ALA A 158 0.64 12.60 -14.41
N ASP A 159 0.31 12.26 -15.66
CA ASP A 159 0.25 13.23 -16.76
C ASP A 159 -1.11 13.95 -16.88
N LYS A 160 -2.09 13.52 -16.08
CA LYS A 160 -3.43 14.13 -15.99
C LYS A 160 -3.82 14.38 -14.54
N GLY A 161 -4.56 15.46 -14.31
CA GLY A 161 -5.10 15.79 -13.00
C GLY A 161 -6.44 15.12 -12.68
N GLY A 162 -6.92 15.31 -11.45
CA GLY A 162 -8.22 14.83 -10.95
C GLY A 162 -8.17 13.55 -10.13
N TRP A 163 -6.98 13.04 -9.81
CA TRP A 163 -6.81 11.79 -9.06
C TRP A 163 -6.91 11.98 -7.55
N GLY A 164 -6.70 13.20 -7.03
CA GLY A 164 -6.86 13.54 -5.61
C GLY A 164 -5.80 12.92 -4.70
N SER A 165 -5.88 11.60 -4.49
CA SER A 165 -4.86 10.81 -3.79
C SER A 165 -4.70 9.43 -4.39
N VAL A 166 -3.52 8.85 -4.21
CA VAL A 166 -3.23 7.46 -4.57
C VAL A 166 -2.43 6.79 -3.45
N VAL A 167 -2.88 5.60 -3.05
CA VAL A 167 -2.11 4.73 -2.16
C VAL A 167 -1.25 3.82 -3.01
N ILE A 168 0.05 3.80 -2.72
CA ILE A 168 1.03 2.93 -3.37
C ILE A 168 1.65 2.06 -2.28
N ALA A 169 1.69 0.74 -2.51
CA ALA A 169 2.32 -0.22 -1.62
C ALA A 169 3.23 -1.16 -2.42
N LEU A 170 4.44 -1.38 -1.88
CA LEU A 170 5.47 -2.22 -2.50
C LEU A 170 5.74 -3.46 -1.65
N TYR A 171 5.98 -4.58 -2.32
CA TYR A 171 6.10 -5.90 -1.72
C TYR A 171 7.32 -6.65 -2.24
N SER A 172 7.90 -7.51 -1.42
CA SER A 172 9.08 -8.30 -1.78
C SER A 172 9.07 -9.68 -1.14
N SER A 173 9.63 -10.66 -1.85
CA SER A 173 9.87 -11.99 -1.28
C SER A 173 10.92 -12.01 -0.16
N ALA A 174 11.71 -10.94 -0.03
CA ALA A 174 12.73 -10.82 1.00
C ALA A 174 12.21 -10.12 2.27
N ALA A 175 11.03 -9.49 2.18
CA ALA A 175 10.37 -8.87 3.33
C ALA A 175 9.65 -9.90 4.20
N PRO A 176 9.60 -9.72 5.53
CA PRO A 176 8.83 -10.60 6.41
C PRO A 176 7.35 -10.53 6.03
N VAL A 177 6.73 -11.70 5.85
CA VAL A 177 5.28 -11.80 5.68
C VAL A 177 4.68 -11.60 7.07
N THR A 178 4.13 -10.41 7.33
CA THR A 178 3.33 -10.21 8.54
C THR A 178 1.96 -10.77 8.26
N ASP A 179 1.58 -11.83 8.97
CA ASP A 179 0.22 -12.37 8.92
C ASP A 179 -0.76 -11.21 9.16
N VAL A 180 -1.54 -10.86 8.13
CA VAL A 180 -2.70 -10.00 8.32
C VAL A 180 -3.60 -10.76 9.29
N PRO A 181 -3.93 -10.23 10.48
CA PRO A 181 -4.82 -10.92 11.40
C PRO A 181 -6.10 -11.21 10.65
N GLU A 182 -6.50 -12.48 10.58
CA GLU A 182 -7.74 -12.83 9.90
C GLU A 182 -8.88 -11.97 10.46
N PRO A 183 -9.77 -11.43 9.60
CA PRO A 183 -10.87 -10.59 10.03
C PRO A 183 -11.76 -11.19 11.14
N GLY A 184 -11.66 -12.50 11.38
CA GLY A 184 -12.37 -13.22 12.44
C GLY A 184 -11.75 -13.17 13.83
N SER A 185 -10.50 -12.71 14.00
CA SER A 185 -9.82 -12.79 15.32
C SER A 185 -10.13 -11.58 16.22
N LEU A 186 -10.41 -10.41 15.64
CA LEU A 186 -10.83 -9.22 16.41
C LEU A 186 -12.28 -9.34 16.92
N THR A 187 -13.12 -10.14 16.27
CA THR A 187 -14.51 -10.35 16.69
C THR A 187 -14.60 -11.19 17.97
N LEU A 188 -13.61 -12.06 18.24
CA LEU A 188 -13.64 -12.95 19.41
C LEU A 188 -13.18 -12.26 20.71
N MET A 189 -12.24 -11.30 20.62
CA MET A 189 -11.86 -10.49 21.80
C MET A 189 -12.95 -9.48 22.21
N GLY A 190 -13.75 -9.00 21.27
CA GLY A 190 -14.88 -8.09 21.56
C GLY A 190 -16.04 -8.77 22.31
N ILE A 191 -16.28 -10.06 22.05
CA ILE A 191 -17.37 -10.82 22.71
C ILE A 191 -16.95 -11.29 24.11
N ALA A 192 -15.67 -11.60 24.34
CA ALA A 192 -15.18 -12.03 25.65
C ALA A 192 -15.32 -10.94 26.74
N LEU A 193 -15.23 -9.66 26.38
CA LEU A 193 -15.36 -8.54 27.32
C LEU A 193 -16.81 -8.13 27.62
N VAL A 194 -17.76 -8.43 26.71
CA VAL A 194 -19.19 -8.17 26.95
C VAL A 194 -19.84 -9.28 27.79
N GLY A 195 -19.25 -10.48 27.84
CA GLY A 195 -19.77 -11.63 28.60
C GLY A 195 -19.63 -11.56 30.14
N ILE A 196 -18.81 -10.66 30.70
CA ILE A 196 -18.57 -10.62 32.16
C ILE A 196 -19.52 -9.64 32.90
N ALA A 197 -20.30 -8.81 32.20
CA ALA A 197 -21.18 -7.84 32.85
C ALA A 197 -22.59 -8.36 33.23
N ALA A 198 -22.93 -9.62 32.94
CA ALA A 198 -24.30 -10.12 33.08
C ALA A 198 -24.47 -11.36 33.98
N ILE A 199 -23.73 -11.49 35.10
CA ILE A 199 -24.09 -12.45 36.17
C ILE A 199 -23.96 -11.81 37.55
N ARG A 200 -25.01 -11.10 37.98
CA ARG A 200 -25.64 -11.26 39.32
C ARG A 200 -26.78 -10.27 39.50
N ARG A 201 -28.00 -10.70 39.19
CA ARG A 201 -29.21 -10.26 39.90
C ARG A 201 -30.26 -11.36 39.87
N ARG A 202 -30.86 -11.60 41.05
CA ARG A 202 -31.95 -12.55 41.44
C ARG A 202 -31.44 -13.88 41.99
N ARG A 203 -31.89 -14.41 43.13
CA ARG A 203 -32.94 -14.13 44.17
C ARG A 203 -32.40 -14.84 45.46
N VAL A 204 -32.77 -14.52 46.70
CA VAL A 204 -34.07 -14.31 47.35
C VAL A 204 -33.91 -13.24 48.42
#